data_AF-A0A352SFV2-F1
#
_entry.id   AF-A0A352SFV2-F1
#
_cell.length_a   1.000
_cell.length_b   1.000
_cell.length_c   1.000
_cell.angle_alpha   90.00
_cell.angle_beta   90.00
_cell.angle_gamma   90.00
#
_symmetry.space_group_name_H-M   'P 1'
#
loop_
_entity.id
_entity.type
_entity.pdbx_description
1 polymer ?
#
loop_
_entity_poly.entity_id
_entity_poly.type
_entity_poly.pdbx_seq_one_letter_code
_entity_poly.pdbx_strand_id
1 'polypeptide(L)'
;MKREEAIYCLKAQSERYSEVCEECPLYGQTGVDHCYEDALQMAITDLQNQPVWIPVSERLPEEAYGCLVTVMDYEPSTQTDFENILPYFVGYDGHGWNNADGETIPFEVIAWMPLPEPYRESEEENGK
;
A
#
# COMPACT_ATOMS: atom_id res chain seq x y z
N MET A 1 12.01 -12.18 -9.35
CA MET A 1 10.58 -12.54 -9.26
C MET A 1 9.80 -11.24 -9.08
N LYS A 2 8.81 -10.98 -9.92
CA LYS A 2 7.88 -9.85 -9.79
C LYS A 2 6.86 -10.11 -8.68
N ARG A 3 6.20 -9.06 -8.18
CA ARG A 3 5.15 -9.17 -7.16
C ARG A 3 4.06 -10.16 -7.56
N GLU A 4 3.63 -10.12 -8.81
CA GLU A 4 2.58 -10.99 -9.36
C GLU A 4 3.04 -12.45 -9.39
N GLU A 5 4.31 -12.70 -9.71
CA GLU A 5 4.92 -14.04 -9.70
C GLU A 5 5.03 -14.60 -8.27
N ALA A 6 5.36 -13.74 -7.29
CA ALA A 6 5.41 -14.13 -5.88
C ALA A 6 4.02 -14.48 -5.35
N ILE A 7 3.02 -13.63 -5.59
CA ILE A 7 1.61 -13.88 -5.22
C ILE A 7 1.13 -15.20 -5.82
N TYR A 8 1.45 -15.47 -7.09
CA TYR A 8 1.10 -16.72 -7.76
C TYR A 8 1.72 -17.94 -7.04
N CYS A 9 3.02 -17.90 -6.76
CA CYS A 9 3.71 -18.99 -6.05
C CYS A 9 3.15 -19.23 -4.65
N LEU A 10 2.87 -18.17 -3.89
CA LEU A 10 2.32 -18.26 -2.53
C LEU A 10 0.92 -18.88 -2.55
N LYS A 11 0.04 -18.43 -3.45
CA LYS A 11 -1.31 -19.02 -3.61
C LYS A 11 -1.25 -20.51 -3.90
N ALA A 12 -0.39 -20.91 -4.85
CA ALA A 12 -0.23 -22.31 -5.22
C ALA A 12 0.29 -23.19 -4.05
N GLN A 13 1.09 -22.65 -3.13
CA GLN A 13 1.49 -23.40 -1.92
C GLN A 13 0.39 -23.43 -0.86
N SER A 14 -0.34 -22.33 -0.69
CA SER A 14 -1.47 -22.23 0.24
C SER A 14 -2.51 -23.30 -0.05
N GLU A 15 -2.91 -23.42 -1.32
CA GLU A 15 -3.92 -24.39 -1.77
C GLU A 15 -3.48 -25.85 -1.66
N ARG A 16 -2.16 -26.11 -1.61
CA ARG A 16 -1.60 -27.47 -1.60
C ARG A 16 -1.68 -28.13 -0.21
N TYR A 17 -1.78 -27.35 0.87
CA TYR A 17 -1.73 -27.84 2.25
C TYR A 17 -2.81 -27.19 3.11
N SER A 18 -4.06 -27.30 2.65
CA SER A 18 -5.24 -26.68 3.27
C SER A 18 -5.89 -27.49 4.40
N GLU A 19 -5.29 -28.63 4.78
CA GLU A 19 -5.80 -29.48 5.85
C GLU A 19 -5.16 -29.11 7.19
N VAL A 20 -6.01 -28.89 8.20
CA VAL A 20 -5.60 -28.58 9.58
C VAL A 20 -4.96 -29.82 10.22
N CYS A 21 -3.76 -29.65 10.78
CA CYS A 21 -3.07 -30.64 11.59
C CYS A 21 -3.57 -30.63 13.03
N GLU A 22 -4.30 -31.69 13.39
CA GLU A 22 -4.85 -31.90 14.73
C GLU A 22 -3.79 -32.07 15.85
N GLU A 23 -2.54 -32.38 15.50
CA GLU A 23 -1.44 -32.60 16.44
C GLU A 23 -0.55 -31.36 16.63
N CYS A 24 -0.91 -30.22 16.04
CA CYS A 24 -0.04 -29.04 16.05
C CYS A 24 0.13 -28.45 17.46
N PRO A 25 1.37 -28.33 17.97
CA PRO A 25 1.62 -27.70 19.28
C PRO A 25 1.24 -26.21 19.34
N LEU A 26 1.24 -25.51 18.20
CA LEU A 26 0.84 -24.10 18.10
C LEU A 26 -0.68 -23.94 18.25
N TYR A 27 -1.47 -24.88 17.72
CA TYR A 27 -2.93 -24.79 17.71
C TYR A 27 -3.49 -24.67 19.14
N GLY A 28 -2.92 -25.39 20.09
CA GLY A 28 -3.32 -25.31 21.50
C GLY A 28 -2.93 -24.00 22.22
N GLN A 29 -2.02 -23.19 21.65
CA GLN A 29 -1.52 -21.96 22.26
C GLN A 29 -2.14 -20.70 21.64
N THR A 30 -2.27 -20.68 20.32
CA THR A 30 -2.65 -19.49 19.55
C THR A 30 -3.95 -19.68 18.76
N GLY A 31 -4.48 -20.90 18.68
CA GLY A 31 -5.59 -21.24 17.79
C GLY A 31 -5.21 -21.30 16.31
N VAL A 32 -3.93 -21.11 15.97
CA VAL A 32 -3.40 -21.29 14.61
C VAL A 32 -2.58 -22.57 14.51
N ASP A 33 -2.73 -23.28 13.41
CA ASP A 33 -1.94 -24.47 13.09
C ASP A 33 -0.65 -24.07 12.35
N HIS A 34 0.38 -24.92 12.38
CA HIS A 34 1.57 -24.84 11.55
C HIS A 34 1.30 -25.08 10.06
N CYS A 35 0.07 -25.43 9.65
CA CYS A 35 -0.37 -25.27 8.28
C CYS A 35 -0.14 -23.81 7.90
N TYR A 36 0.85 -23.60 7.04
CA TYR A 36 1.29 -22.26 6.64
C TYR A 36 0.27 -21.57 5.74
N GLU A 37 -0.92 -22.14 5.52
CA GLU A 37 -2.02 -21.52 4.77
C GLU A 37 -2.36 -20.13 5.31
N ASP A 38 -2.61 -19.98 6.61
CA ASP A 38 -2.93 -18.68 7.22
C ASP A 38 -1.79 -17.66 7.06
N ALA A 39 -0.55 -18.10 7.29
CA ALA A 39 0.63 -17.26 7.15
C ALA A 39 0.87 -16.84 5.68
N LEU A 40 0.67 -17.76 4.73
CA LEU A 40 0.74 -17.48 3.31
C LEU A 40 -0.38 -16.54 2.88
N GLN A 41 -1.60 -16.73 3.39
CA GLN A 41 -2.74 -15.90 3.06
C GLN A 41 -2.58 -14.48 3.60
N MET A 42 -2.01 -14.32 4.80
CA MET A 42 -1.60 -13.02 5.33
C MET A 42 -0.56 -12.36 4.44
N ALA A 43 0.52 -13.06 4.08
CA ALA A 43 1.56 -12.54 3.19
C ALA A 43 1.01 -12.18 1.80
N ILE A 44 0.10 -12.98 1.25
CA ILE A 44 -0.60 -12.69 -0.01
C ILE A 44 -1.43 -11.42 0.13
N THR A 45 -2.17 -11.27 1.22
CA THR A 45 -3.04 -10.11 1.47
C THR A 45 -2.23 -8.84 1.60
N ASP A 46 -1.14 -8.86 2.39
CA ASP A 46 -0.22 -7.72 2.52
C ASP A 46 0.42 -7.38 1.17
N LEU A 47 0.89 -8.40 0.44
CA LEU A 47 1.43 -8.21 -0.89
C LEU A 47 0.37 -7.71 -1.86
N GLN A 48 -0.91 -8.02 -1.74
CA GLN A 48 -1.98 -7.52 -2.61
C GLN A 48 -2.40 -6.09 -2.26
N ASN A 49 -2.36 -5.74 -0.97
CA ASN A 49 -2.79 -4.44 -0.48
C ASN A 49 -1.66 -3.41 -0.40
N GLN A 50 -0.41 -3.81 -0.62
CA GLN A 50 0.71 -2.88 -0.68
C GLN A 50 0.44 -1.78 -1.72
N PRO A 51 0.44 -0.50 -1.31
CA PRO A 51 0.14 0.59 -2.20
C PRO A 51 1.31 0.76 -3.19
N VAL A 52 0.98 0.98 -4.45
CA VAL A 52 1.93 1.18 -5.54
C VAL A 52 1.63 2.51 -6.23
N TRP A 53 2.67 3.13 -6.78
CA TRP A 53 2.52 4.32 -7.62
C TRP A 53 1.74 3.96 -8.89
N ILE A 54 0.68 4.72 -9.15
CA ILE A 54 -0.19 4.61 -10.31
C ILE A 54 0.01 5.86 -11.16
N PRO A 55 0.50 5.73 -12.41
CA PRO A 55 0.58 6.87 -13.32
C PRO A 55 -0.79 7.49 -13.55
N VAL A 56 -0.87 8.83 -13.60
CA VAL A 56 -2.16 9.51 -13.89
C VAL A 56 -2.72 9.16 -15.27
N SER A 57 -1.84 8.76 -16.20
CA SER A 57 -2.19 8.27 -17.53
C SER A 57 -2.79 6.86 -17.53
N GLU A 58 -2.58 6.09 -16.46
CA GLU A 58 -3.17 4.77 -16.27
C GLU A 58 -4.56 4.90 -15.62
N ARG A 59 -4.64 5.62 -14.49
CA ARG A 59 -5.88 5.78 -13.74
C ARG A 59 -5.79 6.98 -12.77
N LEU A 60 -6.92 7.62 -12.49
CA LEU A 60 -7.07 8.64 -11.45
C LEU A 60 -7.74 8.06 -10.18
N PRO A 61 -7.63 8.71 -9.01
CA PRO A 61 -8.34 8.27 -7.81
C PRO A 61 -9.85 8.14 -8.04
N GLU A 62 -10.44 7.05 -7.57
CA GLU A 62 -11.87 6.76 -7.72
C GLU A 62 -12.75 7.56 -6.75
N GLU A 63 -12.22 7.86 -5.56
CA GLU A 63 -12.89 8.64 -4.52
C GLU A 63 -12.05 9.88 -4.19
N ALA A 64 -12.69 10.89 -3.60
CA ALA A 64 -11.98 12.06 -3.11
C ALA A 64 -11.30 11.75 -1.77
N TYR A 65 -9.97 11.53 -1.81
CA TYR A 65 -9.15 11.29 -0.62
C TYR A 65 -7.74 11.86 -0.76
N GLY A 66 -7.04 11.93 0.37
CA GLY A 66 -5.64 12.35 0.43
C GLY A 66 -4.71 11.31 -0.18
N CYS A 67 -3.84 11.75 -1.09
CA CYS A 67 -2.89 10.93 -1.82
C CYS A 67 -1.46 11.40 -1.54
N LEU A 68 -0.50 10.49 -1.72
CA LEU A 68 0.85 10.90 -2.08
C LEU A 68 0.89 11.09 -3.59
N VAL A 69 1.59 12.12 -4.05
CA VAL A 69 1.74 12.41 -5.47
C VAL A 69 3.21 12.58 -5.84
N THR A 70 3.57 12.06 -7.01
CA THR A 70 4.80 12.41 -7.71
C THR A 70 4.47 13.48 -8.74
N VAL A 71 5.27 14.53 -8.75
CA VAL A 71 5.14 15.66 -9.68
C VAL A 71 6.38 15.83 -10.53
N MET A 72 6.24 16.50 -11.67
CA MET A 72 7.36 17.13 -12.34
C MET A 72 7.64 18.49 -11.71
N ASP A 73 8.82 18.62 -11.13
CA ASP A 73 9.35 19.85 -10.54
C ASP A 73 10.50 20.38 -11.43
N TYR A 74 10.85 21.66 -11.26
CA TYR A 74 11.85 22.34 -12.07
C TYR A 74 12.91 23.00 -11.20
N GLU A 75 14.17 22.61 -11.36
CA GLU A 75 15.30 23.24 -10.67
C GLU A 75 15.79 24.46 -11.50
N PRO A 76 15.57 25.71 -11.04
CA PRO A 76 15.85 26.89 -11.85
C PRO A 76 17.35 27.11 -12.08
N SER A 77 18.21 26.66 -11.16
CA SER A 77 19.65 26.87 -11.28
C SER A 77 20.29 26.00 -12.38
N THR A 78 19.81 24.77 -12.53
CA THR A 78 20.30 23.82 -13.53
C THR A 78 19.42 23.76 -14.78
N GLN A 79 18.25 24.42 -14.75
CA GLN A 79 17.23 24.39 -15.80
C GLN A 79 16.80 22.96 -16.16
N THR A 80 16.58 22.13 -15.15
CA THR A 80 16.26 20.72 -15.33
C THR A 80 14.97 20.35 -14.65
N ASP A 81 14.11 19.65 -15.38
CA ASP A 81 12.94 18.99 -14.81
C ASP A 81 13.38 17.72 -14.05
N PHE A 82 12.72 17.43 -12.94
CA PHE A 82 12.95 16.22 -12.16
C PHE A 82 11.67 15.73 -11.47
N GLU A 83 11.62 14.42 -11.19
CA GLU A 83 10.52 13.81 -10.45
C GLU A 83 10.69 14.05 -8.96
N ASN A 84 9.63 14.53 -8.30
CA ASN A 84 9.63 14.80 -6.87
C ASN A 84 8.36 14.26 -6.20
N ILE A 85 8.50 13.69 -5.00
CA ILE A 85 7.34 13.40 -4.15
C ILE A 85 6.96 14.68 -3.44
N LEU A 86 5.72 15.15 -3.64
CA LEU A 86 5.30 16.42 -3.07
C LEU A 86 5.16 16.30 -1.54
N PRO A 87 5.85 17.12 -0.74
CA PRO A 87 6.02 16.88 0.70
C PRO A 87 4.85 17.38 1.56
N TYR A 88 3.70 17.71 0.96
CA TYR A 88 2.50 18.20 1.65
C TYR A 88 1.25 17.47 1.17
N PHE A 89 0.16 17.64 1.91
CA PHE A 89 -1.12 16.98 1.62
C PHE A 89 -1.66 17.39 0.25
N VAL A 90 -2.00 16.39 -0.55
CA VAL A 90 -2.67 16.56 -1.85
C VAL A 90 -3.87 15.62 -1.90
N GLY A 91 -4.97 16.06 -2.49
CA GLY A 91 -6.11 15.21 -2.81
C GLY A 91 -6.61 15.42 -4.23
N TYR A 92 -7.38 14.46 -4.75
CA TYR A 92 -8.10 14.59 -6.01
C TYR A 92 -9.60 14.76 -5.73
N ASP A 93 -10.25 15.76 -6.31
CA ASP A 93 -11.68 16.07 -6.06
C ASP A 93 -12.62 15.60 -7.19
N GLY A 94 -12.12 14.80 -8.12
CA GLY A 94 -12.84 14.38 -9.34
C GLY A 94 -12.63 15.33 -10.53
N HIS A 95 -12.01 16.49 -10.33
CA HIS A 95 -11.75 17.48 -11.38
C HIS A 95 -10.27 17.87 -11.43
N GLY A 96 -9.62 18.02 -10.28
CA GLY A 96 -8.23 18.46 -10.17
C GLY A 96 -7.55 18.04 -8.87
N TRP A 97 -6.25 18.31 -8.82
CA TRP A 97 -5.40 18.05 -7.66
C TRP A 97 -5.31 19.30 -6.79
N ASN A 98 -5.68 19.18 -5.52
CA ASN A 98 -5.77 20.31 -4.60
C ASN A 98 -5.02 20.04 -3.29
N ASN A 99 -4.57 21.11 -2.63
CA ASN A 99 -3.98 21.06 -1.30
C ASN A 99 -5.06 20.96 -0.21
N ALA A 100 -4.64 20.99 1.07
CA ALA A 100 -5.54 20.90 2.21
C ALA A 100 -6.56 22.06 2.31
N ASP A 101 -6.25 23.21 1.72
CA ASP A 101 -7.13 24.39 1.68
C ASP A 101 -8.10 24.37 0.49
N GLY A 102 -8.03 23.32 -0.35
CA GLY A 102 -8.84 23.18 -1.57
C GLY A 102 -8.32 24.00 -2.75
N GLU A 103 -7.10 24.54 -2.66
CA GLU A 103 -6.47 25.27 -3.76
C GLU A 103 -5.75 24.30 -4.69
N THR A 104 -5.88 24.52 -6.00
CA THR A 104 -5.18 23.72 -7.02
C THR A 104 -3.67 23.81 -6.83
N ILE A 105 -3.01 22.66 -6.83
CA ILE A 105 -1.55 22.62 -6.70
C ILE A 105 -0.88 23.14 -7.98
N PRO A 106 0.28 23.81 -7.90
CA PRO A 106 0.92 24.45 -9.06
C PRO A 106 1.78 23.49 -9.90
N PHE A 107 1.75 22.19 -9.61
CA PHE A 107 2.64 21.19 -10.20
C PHE A 107 1.87 20.19 -11.08
N GLU A 108 2.52 19.67 -12.11
CA GLU A 108 2.00 18.58 -12.91
C GLU A 108 2.16 17.26 -12.15
N VAL A 109 1.04 16.66 -11.73
CA VAL A 109 1.03 15.32 -11.12
C VAL A 109 1.20 14.27 -12.21
N ILE A 110 2.20 13.40 -12.06
CA ILE A 110 2.49 12.32 -13.00
C ILE A 110 2.14 10.93 -12.46
N ALA A 111 2.15 10.75 -11.14
CA ALA A 111 1.73 9.52 -10.49
C ALA A 111 1.18 9.79 -9.10
N TRP A 112 0.37 8.86 -8.59
CA TRP A 112 -0.23 8.95 -7.26
C TRP A 112 -0.30 7.58 -6.57
N MET A 113 -0.45 7.59 -5.26
CA MET A 113 -0.79 6.40 -4.48
C MET A 113 -1.64 6.82 -3.27
N PRO A 114 -2.51 5.95 -2.74
CA PRO A 114 -3.24 6.24 -1.51
C PRO A 114 -2.27 6.45 -0.34
N LEU A 115 -2.66 7.28 0.62
CA LEU A 115 -1.93 7.43 1.87
C LEU A 115 -1.84 6.08 2.60
N PRO A 116 -0.72 5.78 3.27
CA PRO A 116 -0.64 4.62 4.14
C PRO A 116 -1.62 4.75 5.31
N GLU A 117 -1.98 3.61 5.90
CA GLU A 117 -2.73 3.60 7.16
C GLU A 117 -2.02 4.45 8.22
N PRO A 118 -2.75 5.31 8.95
CA PRO A 118 -2.16 6.09 10.03
C PRO A 118 -1.47 5.18 11.04
N TYR A 119 -0.31 5.64 11.52
CA TYR A 119 0.39 4.94 12.60
C TYR A 119 -0.53 4.77 13.81
N ARG A 120 -0.56 3.55 14.35
CA ARG A 120 -1.21 3.23 15.62
C ARG A 120 -0.14 2.64 16.53
N GLU A 121 0.03 3.23 17.71
CA GLU A 121 0.82 2.59 18.77
C GLU A 121 0.18 1.24 19.06
N SER A 122 0.97 0.16 19.06
CA SER A 122 0.50 -1.12 19.56
C SER A 122 0.12 -0.92 21.02
N GLU A 123 -1.14 -1.19 21.39
CA GLU A 123 -1.48 -1.31 22.80
C GLU A 123 -0.57 -2.39 23.39
N GLU A 124 0.46 -1.97 24.14
CA GLU A 124 1.16 -2.88 25.01
C GLU A 124 0.08 -3.45 25.94
N GLU A 125 -0.15 -4.77 25.87
CA GLU A 125 -0.81 -5.52 26.92
C GLU A 125 0.00 -5.29 28.21
N ASN A 126 -0.30 -4.18 28.89
CA ASN A 126 0.09 -3.93 30.26
C ASN A 126 -0.73 -4.89 31.11
N GLY A 127 -0.34 -6.16 31.09
CA GLY A 127 -0.72 -7.17 32.05
C GLY A 127 -0.32 -6.68 33.44
N LYS A 128 -1.31 -6.13 34.15
CA LYS A 128 -1.32 -6.07 35.60
C LYS A 128 -1.87 -7.37 36.16
#